data_AF-A0A5D2GGU2-F1
#
_entry.id   AF-A0A5D2GGU2-F1
#
_cell.length_a   1.000
_cell.length_b   1.000
_cell.length_c   1.000
_cell.angle_alpha   90.00
_cell.angle_beta   90.00
_cell.angle_gamma   90.00
#
_symmetry.space_group_name_H-M   'P 1'
#
loop_
_entity.id
_entity.type
_entity.pdbx_description
1 polymer ?
#
loop_
_entity_poly.entity_id
_entity_poly.type
_entity_poly.pdbx_seq_one_letter_code
_entity_poly.pdbx_strand_id
1 'polypeptide(L)'
;MLVNRILKHGKKSLAYQIIYRALKKIQQKTETNPLSVLRQAIRGVTPDIAVKARRVGGSTHQVPIEIGFTQGKAFAIRWLLGASRKRPGRNMAFKLSSELVDAPPCQGGSCGQKRRTRSPMLVFHIFTPYQEKRDSSRDRGKNKVYEE
;
A
#
# COMPACT_ATOMS: atom_id res chain seq x y z
N MET A 1 -12.56 -13.36 -0.45
CA MET A 1 -11.29 -12.57 -0.40
C MET A 1 -11.19 -11.68 0.84
N LEU A 2 -12.08 -10.69 1.05
CA LEU A 2 -11.97 -9.72 2.15
C LEU A 2 -12.08 -10.36 3.55
N VAL A 3 -13.10 -11.19 3.78
CA VAL A 3 -13.39 -11.86 5.06
C VAL A 3 -12.18 -12.65 5.58
N ASN A 4 -11.57 -13.46 4.71
CA ASN A 4 -10.42 -14.30 5.05
C ASN A 4 -9.18 -13.47 5.47
N ARG A 5 -9.05 -12.22 5.01
CA ARG A 5 -7.93 -11.34 5.39
C ARG A 5 -8.19 -10.62 6.72
N ILE A 6 -9.46 -10.35 7.05
CA ILE A 6 -9.87 -9.76 8.33
C ILE A 6 -9.82 -10.79 9.46
N LEU A 7 -10.12 -12.05 9.12
CA LEU A 7 -10.12 -13.19 10.04
C LEU A 7 -8.87 -13.22 10.94
N LYS A 8 -9.09 -13.40 12.24
CA LYS A 8 -8.06 -13.68 13.23
C LYS A 8 -8.49 -14.89 14.06
N HIS A 9 -7.55 -15.79 14.35
CA HIS A 9 -7.78 -16.99 15.17
C HIS A 9 -8.99 -17.82 14.72
N GLY A 10 -9.25 -17.92 13.41
CA GLY A 10 -10.38 -18.70 12.87
C GLY A 10 -11.79 -18.12 13.12
N LYS A 11 -11.93 -16.96 13.76
CA LYS A 11 -13.23 -16.37 14.14
C LYS A 11 -13.99 -15.74 12.96
N LYS A 12 -14.60 -16.56 12.09
CA LYS A 12 -15.29 -16.11 10.87
C LYS A 12 -16.50 -15.21 11.17
N SER A 13 -17.33 -15.59 12.14
CA SER A 13 -18.51 -14.81 12.54
C SER A 13 -18.15 -13.37 12.92
N LEU A 14 -17.07 -13.18 13.70
CA LEU A 14 -16.60 -11.86 14.10
C LEU A 14 -16.09 -11.04 12.90
N ALA A 15 -15.42 -11.67 11.93
CA ALA A 15 -14.99 -11.00 10.71
C ALA A 15 -16.19 -10.49 9.88
N TYR A 16 -17.24 -11.30 9.74
CA TYR A 16 -18.49 -10.87 9.10
C TYR A 16 -19.12 -9.70 9.84
N GLN A 17 -19.24 -9.77 11.17
CA GLN A 17 -19.80 -8.69 11.98
C GLN A 17 -19.04 -7.37 11.80
N ILE A 18 -17.71 -7.38 11.75
CA ILE A 18 -16.91 -6.18 11.50
C ILE A 18 -17.24 -5.57 10.13
N ILE A 19 -17.34 -6.39 9.08
CA ILE A 19 -17.63 -5.92 7.72
C ILE A 19 -19.03 -5.31 7.65
N TYR A 20 -20.06 -6.02 8.15
CA TYR A 20 -21.43 -5.52 8.14
C TYR A 20 -21.56 -4.20 8.92
N ARG A 21 -20.92 -4.12 10.09
CA ARG A 21 -20.90 -2.88 10.89
C ARG A 21 -20.16 -1.74 10.17
N ALA A 22 -19.07 -2.04 9.47
CA ALA A 22 -18.35 -1.04 8.69
C ALA A 22 -19.19 -0.52 7.51
N LEU A 23 -19.85 -1.42 6.76
CA LEU A 23 -20.73 -1.03 5.65
C LEU A 23 -21.92 -0.19 6.12
N LYS A 24 -22.56 -0.57 7.24
CA LYS A 24 -23.63 0.23 7.85
C LYS A 24 -23.16 1.65 8.19
N LYS A 25 -21.94 1.79 8.71
CA LYS A 25 -21.35 3.11 9.01
C LYS A 25 -21.03 3.93 7.76
N ILE A 26 -20.59 3.30 6.68
CA ILE A 26 -20.35 3.99 5.40
C ILE A 26 -21.69 4.51 4.86
N GLN A 27 -22.73 3.68 4.86
CA GLN A 27 -24.05 4.08 4.42
C GLN A 27 -24.59 5.27 5.22
N GLN A 28 -24.39 5.29 6.53
CA GLN A 28 -24.79 6.41 7.39
C GLN A 28 -24.00 7.70 7.12
N LYS A 29 -22.77 7.61 6.61
CA LYS A 29 -21.90 8.79 6.37
C LYS A 29 -22.04 9.37 4.98
N THR A 30 -22.17 8.51 3.97
CA THR A 30 -22.08 8.91 2.56
C THR A 30 -23.45 8.87 1.88
N GLU A 31 -24.47 8.29 2.52
CA GLU A 31 -25.85 8.12 1.98
C GLU A 31 -25.92 7.38 0.63
N THR A 32 -24.80 6.85 0.18
CA THR A 32 -24.64 6.12 -1.08
C THR A 32 -24.52 4.63 -0.82
N ASN A 33 -24.62 3.84 -1.88
CA ASN A 33 -24.47 2.39 -1.79
C ASN A 33 -23.06 2.04 -1.25
N PRO A 34 -22.95 1.43 -0.05
CA PRO A 34 -21.66 1.18 0.60
C PRO A 34 -20.81 0.15 -0.15
N LEU A 35 -21.44 -0.73 -0.95
CA LEU A 35 -20.71 -1.66 -1.81
C LEU A 35 -20.05 -0.94 -2.99
N SER A 36 -20.64 0.14 -3.48
CA SER A 36 -20.04 0.96 -4.53
C SER A 36 -18.78 1.66 -4.02
N VAL A 37 -18.88 2.30 -2.85
CA VAL A 37 -17.74 2.94 -2.16
C VAL A 37 -16.61 1.93 -1.92
N LEU A 38 -16.94 0.73 -1.43
CA LEU A 38 -15.96 -0.33 -1.23
C LEU A 38 -15.25 -0.72 -2.54
N ARG A 39 -16.00 -0.91 -3.64
CA ARG A 39 -15.41 -1.27 -4.94
C ARG A 39 -14.51 -0.15 -5.48
N GLN A 40 -14.96 1.09 -5.34
CA GLN A 40 -14.21 2.26 -5.78
C GLN A 40 -12.92 2.44 -4.97
N ALA A 41 -12.98 2.28 -3.65
CA ALA A 41 -11.82 2.32 -2.77
C ALA A 41 -10.80 1.23 -3.14
N ILE A 42 -11.25 -0.01 -3.37
CA ILE A 42 -10.35 -1.11 -3.76
C ILE A 42 -9.70 -0.80 -5.12
N ARG A 43 -10.45 -0.32 -6.10
CA ARG A 43 -9.90 0.07 -7.42
C ARG A 43 -8.88 1.20 -7.28
N GLY A 44 -9.17 2.21 -6.47
CA GLY A 44 -8.25 3.33 -6.22
C GLY A 44 -6.93 2.91 -5.59
N VAL A 45 -6.93 1.88 -4.73
CA VAL A 45 -5.74 1.38 -4.04
C VAL A 45 -5.05 0.23 -4.79
N THR A 46 -5.68 -0.36 -5.82
CA THR A 46 -5.10 -1.47 -6.59
C THR A 46 -3.89 -1.01 -7.39
N PRO A 47 -2.67 -1.53 -7.08
CA PRO A 47 -1.50 -1.25 -7.89
C PRO A 47 -1.54 -2.08 -9.18
N ASP A 48 -0.97 -1.53 -10.25
CA ASP A 48 -0.79 -2.21 -11.54
C ASP A 48 0.66 -2.67 -11.73
N ILE A 49 1.59 -2.06 -10.99
CA ILE A 49 3.02 -2.36 -11.00
C ILE A 49 3.47 -2.63 -9.55
N ALA A 50 4.24 -3.69 -9.35
CA ALA A 50 4.95 -3.94 -8.10
C ALA A 50 6.46 -3.90 -8.34
N VAL A 51 7.22 -3.85 -7.26
CA VAL A 51 8.68 -3.82 -7.34
C VAL A 51 9.24 -5.10 -6.74
N LYS A 52 10.18 -5.72 -7.46
CA LYS A 52 10.92 -6.88 -7.00
C LYS A 52 12.39 -6.53 -6.84
N ALA A 53 12.97 -6.95 -5.73
CA ALA A 53 14.40 -6.83 -5.50
C ALA A 53 15.17 -7.78 -6.44
N ARG A 54 16.14 -7.25 -7.18
CA ARG A 54 17.06 -7.99 -8.04
C ARG A 54 18.49 -7.62 -7.70
N ARG A 55 19.34 -8.60 -7.47
CA ARG A 55 20.77 -8.38 -7.17
C ARG A 55 21.55 -8.27 -8.48
N VAL A 56 22.30 -7.20 -8.65
CA VAL A 56 23.18 -6.94 -9.80
C VAL A 56 24.47 -6.32 -9.28
N GLY A 57 25.63 -6.89 -9.62
CA GLY A 57 26.93 -6.29 -9.31
C GLY A 57 27.23 -6.05 -7.82
N GLY A 58 26.64 -6.83 -6.91
CA GLY A 58 26.85 -6.69 -5.47
C GLY A 58 25.86 -5.77 -4.75
N SER A 59 25.04 -5.01 -5.46
CA SER A 59 23.93 -4.20 -4.94
C SER A 59 22.57 -4.81 -5.27
N THR A 60 21.55 -4.48 -4.47
CA THR A 60 20.16 -4.90 -4.70
C THR A 60 19.36 -3.74 -5.28
N HIS A 61 18.94 -3.89 -6.52
CA HIS A 61 18.11 -2.90 -7.22
C HIS A 61 16.65 -3.31 -7.21
N GLN A 62 15.79 -2.31 -7.29
CA GLN A 62 14.35 -2.45 -7.32
C GLN A 62 13.88 -2.43 -8.77
N VAL A 63 13.44 -3.57 -9.30
CA VAL A 63 12.98 -3.72 -10.69
C VAL A 63 11.44 -3.72 -10.71
N PRO A 64 10.80 -2.84 -11.50
CA PRO A 64 9.35 -2.83 -11.65
C PRO A 64 8.88 -4.06 -12.44
N ILE A 65 7.79 -4.66 -12.00
CA ILE A 65 7.14 -5.81 -12.64
C ILE A 65 5.64 -5.55 -12.66
N GLU A 66 5.01 -5.82 -13.80
CA GLU A 66 3.56 -5.77 -13.94
C GLU A 66 2.91 -6.87 -13.10
N ILE A 67 1.84 -6.53 -12.40
CA ILE A 67 1.12 -7.50 -11.58
C ILE A 67 -0.25 -7.80 -12.16
N GLY A 68 -0.62 -9.08 -12.11
CA GLY A 68 -1.95 -9.50 -12.50
C GLY A 68 -3.04 -8.91 -11.58
N PHE A 69 -4.23 -8.68 -12.14
CA PHE A 69 -5.37 -8.07 -11.45
C PHE A 69 -5.74 -8.74 -10.11
N THR A 70 -5.67 -10.07 -10.05
CA THR A 70 -5.97 -10.83 -8.82
C THR A 70 -4.95 -10.54 -7.71
N GLN A 71 -3.68 -10.41 -8.07
CA GLN A 71 -2.60 -10.08 -7.13
C GLN A 71 -2.71 -8.62 -6.67
N GLY A 72 -2.97 -7.69 -7.59
CA GLY A 72 -3.21 -6.28 -7.28
C GLY A 72 -4.35 -6.08 -6.28
N LYS A 73 -5.50 -6.76 -6.50
CA LYS A 73 -6.61 -6.75 -5.53
C LYS A 73 -6.21 -7.27 -4.15
N ALA A 74 -5.40 -8.33 -4.10
CA ALA A 74 -4.94 -8.90 -2.84
C ALA A 74 -4.01 -7.93 -2.09
N PHE A 75 -3.13 -7.22 -2.80
CA PHE A 75 -2.30 -6.15 -2.23
C PHE A 75 -3.15 -4.99 -1.72
N ALA A 76 -4.13 -4.53 -2.51
CA ALA A 76 -5.02 -3.43 -2.12
C ALA A 76 -5.75 -3.73 -0.81
N ILE A 77 -6.35 -4.92 -0.70
CA ILE A 77 -7.06 -5.36 0.51
C ILE A 77 -6.09 -5.45 1.70
N ARG A 78 -4.87 -5.96 1.47
CA ARG A 78 -3.85 -6.07 2.52
C ARG A 78 -3.42 -4.70 3.04
N TRP A 79 -3.20 -3.74 2.15
CA TRP A 79 -2.80 -2.38 2.50
C TRP A 79 -3.92 -1.63 3.23
N LEU A 80 -5.15 -1.66 2.71
CA LEU A 80 -6.33 -1.08 3.37
C LEU A 80 -6.51 -1.62 4.79
N LEU A 81 -6.38 -2.94 4.96
CA LEU A 81 -6.51 -3.56 6.27
C LEU A 81 -5.35 -3.23 7.21
N GLY A 82 -4.13 -3.14 6.67
CA GLY A 82 -2.95 -2.70 7.42
C GLY A 82 -3.09 -1.26 7.91
N ALA A 83 -3.51 -0.35 7.04
CA ALA A 83 -3.80 1.04 7.37
C ALA A 83 -4.90 1.16 8.44
N SER A 84 -6.00 0.42 8.24
CA SER A 84 -7.11 0.38 9.21
C SER A 84 -6.67 -0.10 10.60
N ARG A 85 -5.71 -1.03 10.70
CA ARG A 85 -5.21 -1.52 11.99
C ARG A 85 -4.29 -0.51 12.68
N LYS A 86 -3.50 0.24 11.90
CA LYS A 86 -2.57 1.27 12.42
C LYS A 86 -3.30 2.55 12.86
N ARG A 87 -4.50 2.82 12.34
CA ARG A 87 -5.28 4.02 12.70
C ARG A 87 -5.62 4.03 14.21
N PRO A 88 -5.55 5.19 14.89
CA PRO A 88 -6.04 5.30 16.27
C PRO A 88 -7.56 5.08 16.35
N GLY A 89 -8.04 4.53 17.47
CA GLY A 89 -9.47 4.28 17.74
C GLY A 89 -9.76 2.92 18.38
N ARG A 90 -10.94 2.77 18.99
CA ARG A 90 -11.31 1.56 19.75
C ARG A 90 -11.86 0.44 18.85
N ASN A 91 -12.75 0.77 17.91
CA ASN A 91 -13.50 -0.23 17.15
C ASN A 91 -12.94 -0.41 15.73
N MET A 92 -12.60 -1.65 15.37
CA MET A 92 -12.10 -2.01 14.04
C MET A 92 -13.09 -1.67 12.92
N ALA A 93 -14.40 -1.81 13.16
CA ALA A 93 -15.42 -1.48 12.17
C ALA A 93 -15.42 0.02 11.83
N PHE A 94 -15.18 0.88 12.83
CA PHE A 94 -15.08 2.32 12.62
C PHE A 94 -13.83 2.69 11.83
N LYS A 95 -12.67 2.12 12.21
CA LYS A 95 -11.41 2.35 11.50
C LYS A 95 -11.53 1.95 10.02
N LEU A 96 -12.08 0.77 9.77
CA LEU A 96 -12.28 0.27 8.41
C LEU A 96 -13.23 1.15 7.60
N SER A 97 -14.35 1.58 8.19
CA SER A 97 -15.29 2.48 7.50
C SER A 97 -14.65 3.82 7.14
N SER A 98 -13.84 4.38 8.04
CA SER A 98 -13.17 5.67 7.79
C SER A 98 -12.08 5.53 6.72
N GLU A 99 -11.28 4.45 6.74
CA GLU A 99 -10.30 4.21 5.67
C GLU A 99 -10.93 4.02 4.29
N LEU A 100 -12.12 3.39 4.23
CA LEU A 100 -12.82 3.18 2.96
C LEU A 100 -13.43 4.47 2.40
N VAL A 101 -13.85 5.39 3.27
CA VAL A 101 -14.36 6.72 2.86
C VAL A 101 -13.20 7.66 2.50
N ASP A 102 -12.09 7.61 3.24
CA ASP A 102 -10.90 8.42 2.98
C ASP A 102 -10.12 7.95 1.74
N ALA A 103 -10.44 6.77 1.20
CA ALA A 103 -9.79 6.24 0.02
C ALA A 103 -10.09 7.14 -1.19
N PRO A 104 -9.06 7.63 -1.91
CA PRO A 104 -9.25 8.59 -2.98
C PRO A 104 -10.06 7.95 -4.13
N PRO A 105 -11.07 8.66 -4.67
CA PRO A 105 -11.75 8.22 -5.87
C PRO A 105 -10.77 8.22 -7.05
N CYS A 106 -10.68 7.10 -7.76
CA CYS A 106 -9.86 7.00 -8.96
C CYS A 106 -10.64 7.65 -10.12
N GLN A 107 -10.44 8.96 -10.34
CA GLN A 107 -10.94 9.67 -11.53
C GLN A 107 -9.76 9.96 -12.47
N GLY A 108 -9.84 9.42 -13.69
CA GLY A 108 -8.87 9.63 -14.78
C GLY A 108 -7.60 8.76 -14.72
N GLY A 109 -6.88 8.68 -15.85
CA GLY A 109 -5.66 7.90 -16.07
C GLY A 109 -4.44 8.27 -15.19
N SER A 110 -4.64 9.07 -14.14
CA SER A 110 -3.61 9.56 -13.22
C SER A 110 -3.51 8.74 -11.91
N CYS A 111 -4.19 7.60 -11.84
CA CYS A 111 -4.06 6.67 -10.72
C CYS A 111 -2.69 5.96 -10.68
N GLY A 112 -1.98 5.85 -11.81
CA GLY A 112 -0.62 5.31 -11.84
C GLY A 112 0.43 6.23 -11.19
N GLN A 113 0.32 7.55 -11.39
CA GLN A 113 1.40 8.50 -11.10
C GLN A 113 1.30 9.14 -9.70
N LYS A 114 0.09 9.40 -9.19
CA LYS A 114 -0.12 10.14 -7.92
C LYS A 114 0.01 9.26 -6.66
N ARG A 115 0.21 7.95 -6.83
CA ARG A 115 0.36 6.94 -5.75
C ARG A 115 1.76 6.84 -5.16
N ARG A 116 2.68 7.73 -5.56
CA ARG A 116 4.04 7.80 -4.98
C ARG A 116 4.08 8.24 -3.52
N THR A 117 3.00 8.78 -2.93
CA THR A 117 3.15 9.56 -1.68
C THR A 117 2.29 9.12 -0.48
N ARG A 118 1.24 8.29 -0.62
CA ARG A 118 0.39 7.88 0.54
C ARG A 118 0.47 6.41 0.96
N SER A 119 1.17 5.57 0.19
CA SER A 119 1.71 4.28 0.67
C SER A 119 3.11 3.93 0.14
N PRO A 120 4.05 4.88 -0.06
CA PRO A 120 5.46 4.54 -0.20
C PRO A 120 6.15 4.32 1.16
N MET A 121 5.51 4.66 2.29
CA MET A 121 6.22 4.81 3.56
C MET A 121 6.81 3.50 4.09
N LEU A 122 6.36 2.34 3.61
CA LEU A 122 6.96 1.04 3.97
C LEU A 122 8.00 0.56 2.94
N VAL A 123 8.05 1.15 1.75
CA VAL A 123 9.05 0.84 0.72
C VAL A 123 10.23 1.82 0.81
N PHE A 124 10.00 3.09 1.12
CA PHE A 124 11.06 4.10 1.29
C PHE A 124 11.79 3.96 2.64
N HIS A 125 11.06 3.68 3.73
CA HIS A 125 11.65 3.67 5.07
C HIS A 125 12.44 2.40 5.42
N ILE A 126 12.38 1.36 4.57
CA ILE A 126 13.28 0.20 4.64
C ILE A 126 14.55 0.44 3.78
N PHE A 127 14.60 1.51 2.98
CA PHE A 127 15.53 1.62 1.84
C PHE A 127 16.61 2.71 1.92
N THR A 128 16.76 3.43 3.04
CA THR A 128 17.97 4.22 3.32
C THR A 128 18.32 4.07 4.80
N PRO A 129 19.32 3.24 5.13
CA PRO A 129 20.67 3.78 5.25
C PRO A 129 21.75 2.75 4.85
N TYR A 130 22.17 2.71 3.58
CA TYR A 130 23.41 2.00 3.22
C TYR A 130 24.04 2.49 1.90
N GLN A 131 24.02 3.80 1.63
CA GLN A 131 24.87 4.38 0.59
C GLN A 131 25.73 5.55 1.09
N GLU A 132 25.25 6.31 2.10
CA GLU A 132 25.99 7.51 2.57
C GLU A 132 27.36 7.24 3.23
N LYS A 133 27.66 6.03 3.72
CA LYS A 133 28.88 5.79 4.53
C LYS A 133 30.08 5.18 3.79
N ARG A 134 29.96 4.75 2.53
CA ARG A 134 31.10 4.14 1.80
C ARG A 134 31.70 4.98 0.69
N ASP A 135 31.01 6.01 0.23
CA ASP A 135 31.53 6.82 -0.88
C ASP A 135 32.52 7.91 -0.39
N SER A 136 32.44 8.33 0.87
CA SER A 136 33.39 9.31 1.44
C SER A 136 34.82 8.75 1.66
N SER A 137 35.03 7.43 1.57
CA SER A 137 36.36 6.80 1.73
C SER A 137 36.98 6.29 0.43
N ARG A 138 36.29 6.40 -0.72
CA ARG A 138 36.83 5.99 -2.04
C ARG A 138 37.20 7.14 -2.98
N ASP A 139 36.70 8.36 -2.73
CA ASP A 139 36.96 9.51 -3.60
C ASP A 139 38.32 10.21 -3.38
N ARG A 140 39.18 9.71 -2.49
CA ARG A 140 40.57 10.22 -2.35
C ARG A 140 41.58 9.61 -3.31
N GLY A 141 41.19 8.69 -4.20
CA GLY A 141 42.15 7.89 -4.98
C GLY A 141 42.03 7.92 -6.50
N LYS A 142 41.13 8.70 -7.10
CA LYS A 142 40.83 8.58 -8.56
C LYS A 142 40.74 9.86 -9.38
N ASN A 143 41.31 10.97 -8.92
CA ASN A 143 41.57 12.13 -9.79
C ASN A 143 43.07 12.26 -10.06
N LYS A 144 43.60 11.39 -10.92
CA LYS A 144 44.96 11.53 -11.49
C LYS A 144 45.15 10.75 -12.77
N VAL A 145 44.21 10.82 -13.70
CA VAL A 145 44.39 10.45 -15.12
C VAL A 145 43.40 11.34 -15.88
N TYR A 146 43.78 11.85 -17.05
CA TYR A 146 43.10 12.88 -17.87
C TYR A 146 43.49 14.34 -17.56
N GLU A 147 44.79 14.64 -17.64
CA GLU A 147 45.27 15.87 -18.28
C GLU A 147 46.49 15.50 -19.14
N GLU A 148 46.28 15.40 -20.45
CA GLU A 148 47.22 15.72 -21.54
C GLU A 148 46.40 16.21 -22.73
#